data_AF-A0A6P6H8H8-F1
#
_entry.id   AF-A0A6P6H8H8-F1
#
_cell.length_a   1.000
_cell.length_b   1.000
_cell.length_c   1.000
_cell.angle_alpha   90.00
_cell.angle_beta   90.00
_cell.angle_gamma   90.00
#
_symmetry.space_group_name_H-M   'P 1'
#
loop_
_entity.id
_entity.type
_entity.pdbx_description
1 polymer ?
#
loop_
_entity_poly.entity_id
_entity_poly.type
_entity_poly.pdbx_seq_one_letter_code
_entity_poly.pdbx_strand_id
1 'polypeptide(L)' 'MLNIIGAGARLQEMKVECMENINKCWFISYIKPSEPICGSDQVTYSGECHLCSKILYEGLNITKLYDGPCVNKVTFILHF' A
#
# COMPACT_ATOMS: atom_id res chain seq x y z
N MET A 1 15.50 26.50 -7.01
CA MET A 1 16.34 25.50 -6.32
C MET A 1 15.44 24.36 -5.90
N LEU A 2 15.75 23.14 -6.33
CA LEU A 2 15.00 21.94 -5.95
C LEU A 2 15.05 21.77 -4.42
N ASN A 3 13.89 21.83 -3.77
CA ASN A 3 13.77 21.49 -2.36
C ASN A 3 14.00 19.99 -2.22
N ILE A 4 15.19 19.62 -1.73
CA ILE A 4 15.52 18.25 -1.32
C ILE A 4 14.75 17.98 -0.02
N ILE A 5 13.44 17.75 -0.12
CA ILE A 5 12.67 17.13 0.96
C ILE A 5 12.80 15.62 0.75
N GLY A 6 14.02 15.14 0.94
CA GLY A 6 14.46 13.80 0.55
C GLY A 6 13.95 12.74 1.52
N ALA A 7 13.05 11.88 1.04
CA ALA A 7 12.58 10.62 1.65
C ALA A 7 11.89 10.69 3.04
N GLY A 8 12.37 11.51 3.98
CA GLY A 8 11.90 11.57 5.36
C GLY A 8 10.51 12.19 5.52
N ALA A 9 10.19 13.28 4.80
CA ALA A 9 8.86 13.90 4.89
C ALA A 9 7.78 13.02 4.23
N ARG A 10 8.11 12.37 3.11
CA ARG A 10 7.20 11.45 2.41
C ARG A 10 6.82 10.25 3.27
N LEU A 11 7.79 9.71 4.01
CA LEU A 11 7.52 8.63 4.97
C LEU A 11 6.65 9.09 6.15
N GLN A 12 6.74 10.35 6.58
CA GLN A 12 5.89 10.88 7.67
C GLN A 12 4.44 11.06 7.24
N GLU A 13 4.18 11.60 6.04
CA GLU A 13 2.81 11.72 5.50
C GLU A 13 2.12 10.36 5.37
N MET A 14 2.84 9.35 4.91
CA MET A 14 2.32 7.99 4.74
C MET A 14 2.06 7.27 6.07
N LYS A 15 2.86 7.59 7.10
CA LYS A 15 2.59 7.11 8.46
C LYS A 15 1.34 7.75 9.05
N VAL A 16 1.07 9.03 8.78
CA VAL A 16 -0.16 9.70 9.25
C VAL A 16 -1.41 9.02 8.69
N GLU A 17 -1.44 8.78 7.37
CA GLU A 17 -2.54 8.08 6.70
C GLU A 17 -2.81 6.69 7.31
N CYS A 18 -1.75 5.94 7.62
CA CYS A 18 -1.87 4.62 8.23
C CYS A 18 -2.24 4.66 9.71
N MET A 19 -1.68 5.58 10.49
CA MET A 19 -1.95 5.69 11.93
C MET A 19 -3.38 6.12 12.22
N GLU A 20 -4.01 6.93 11.35
CA GLU A 20 -5.39 7.38 11.53
C GLU A 20 -6.42 6.24 11.34
N ASN A 21 -6.06 5.18 10.63
CA ASN A 21 -7.01 4.12 10.24
C ASN A 21 -6.68 2.72 10.75
N ILE A 22 -5.50 2.48 11.35
CA ILE A 22 -5.11 1.13 11.80
C ILE A 22 -6.01 0.55 12.90
N ASN A 23 -6.58 1.40 13.78
CA ASN A 23 -7.53 0.97 14.80
C ASN A 23 -8.87 0.46 14.23
N LYS A 24 -9.13 0.70 12.94
CA LYS A 24 -10.32 0.19 12.25
C LYS A 24 -10.03 -1.10 11.49
N CYS A 25 -8.79 -1.59 11.49
CA CYS A 25 -8.40 -2.73 10.67
C CYS A 25 -9.09 -4.03 11.05
N TRP A 26 -9.46 -4.21 12.32
CA TRP A 26 -10.28 -5.34 12.76
C TRP A 26 -11.68 -5.28 12.12
N PHE A 27 -12.27 -4.08 12.02
CA PHE A 27 -13.58 -3.88 11.40
C PHE A 27 -13.51 -4.02 9.88
N ILE A 28 -12.50 -3.40 9.24
CA ILE A 28 -12.29 -3.49 7.78
C ILE A 28 -12.05 -4.94 7.37
N SER A 29 -11.22 -5.69 8.09
CA SER A 29 -10.99 -7.12 7.80
C SER A 29 -12.26 -7.96 7.94
N TYR A 30 -13.20 -7.54 8.79
CA TYR A 30 -14.49 -8.21 8.96
C TYR A 30 -15.45 -7.93 7.78
N ILE A 31 -15.56 -6.68 7.34
CA ILE A 31 -16.50 -6.30 6.27
C ILE A 31 -15.93 -6.52 4.86
N LYS A 32 -14.61 -6.51 4.71
CA LYS A 32 -13.86 -6.52 3.45
C LYS A 32 -12.64 -7.44 3.59
N PRO A 33 -12.86 -8.77 3.72
CA PRO A 33 -11.81 -9.73 4.04
C PRO A 33 -10.77 -9.96 2.91
N SER A 34 -11.09 -9.56 1.68
CA SER A 34 -10.25 -9.80 0.51
C SER A 34 -10.42 -8.68 -0.53
N GLU A 35 -9.88 -7.50 -0.22
CA GLU A 35 -9.79 -6.37 -1.15
C GLU A 35 -8.34 -6.18 -1.55
N PRO A 36 -7.84 -6.92 -2.55
CA PRO A 36 -6.46 -6.80 -2.97
C PRO A 36 -6.20 -5.37 -3.44
N ILE A 37 -5.01 -4.87 -3.15
CA ILE A 37 -4.52 -3.59 -3.66
C ILE A 37 -3.12 -3.77 -4.21
N CYS A 38 -2.77 -2.99 -5.23
CA CYS A 38 -1.42 -2.96 -5.76
C CYS A 38 -0.62 -1.85 -5.10
N GLY A 39 0.55 -2.18 -4.55
CA GLY A 39 1.50 -1.20 -4.01
C GLY A 39 2.39 -0.59 -5.09
N SER A 40 3.00 0.55 -4.77
CA SER A 40 4.00 1.21 -5.63
C SER A 40 5.29 0.40 -5.80
N ASP A 41 5.47 -0.65 -5.02
CA ASP A 41 6.52 -1.68 -5.11
C ASP A 41 6.13 -2.89 -5.98
N GLN A 42 4.96 -2.83 -6.62
CA GLN A 42 4.39 -3.88 -7.47
C GLN A 42 4.07 -5.18 -6.72
N VAL A 43 3.93 -5.10 -5.40
CA VAL A 43 3.45 -6.19 -4.56
C VAL A 43 1.93 -6.06 -4.37
N THR A 44 1.22 -7.18 -4.42
CA THR A 44 -0.21 -7.22 -4.08
C THR A 44 -0.35 -7.40 -2.58
N TYR A 45 -1.08 -6.49 -1.95
CA TYR A 45 -1.43 -6.56 -0.54
C TYR A 45 -2.89 -6.98 -0.40
N SER A 46 -3.22 -7.83 0.58
CA SER A 46 -4.59 -8.32 0.81
C SER A 46 -5.61 -7.26 1.23
N GLY A 47 -5.18 -6.00 1.39
CA GLY A 47 -6.00 -4.86 1.78
C GLY A 47 -5.16 -3.70 2.31
N GLU A 48 -5.81 -2.55 2.51
CA GLU A 48 -5.16 -1.32 3.01
C GLU A 48 -4.53 -1.53 4.40
N CYS A 49 -5.17 -2.33 5.25
CA CYS A 49 -4.63 -2.70 6.55
C CYS A 49 -3.35 -3.52 6.50
N HIS A 50 -3.23 -4.42 5.52
CA HIS A 50 -2.01 -5.20 5.33
C HIS A 50 -0.87 -4.32 4.81
N LEU A 51 -1.15 -3.42 3.86
CA LEU A 51 -0.18 -2.42 3.39
C LEU A 51 0.27 -1.48 4.51
N CYS A 52 -0.66 -0.96 5.32
CA CYS A 52 -0.33 -0.07 6.42
C CYS A 52 0.48 -0.74 7.53
N SER A 53 0.18 -2.01 7.84
CA SER A 53 1.01 -2.80 8.75
C SER A 53 2.46 -2.85 8.25
N LYS A 54 2.67 -3.13 6.96
CA LYS A 54 3.99 -3.17 6.34
C LYS A 54 4.72 -1.83 6.39
N ILE A 55 4.05 -0.73 6.05
CA ILE A 55 4.62 0.62 6.12
C ILE A 55 5.05 0.98 7.55
N LEU A 56 4.22 0.66 8.55
CA LEU A 56 4.46 1.04 9.93
C LEU A 56 5.52 0.17 10.62
N TYR A 57 5.47 -1.15 10.45
CA TYR A 57 6.38 -2.08 11.11
C TYR A 57 7.72 -2.25 10.40
N GLU A 58 7.74 -2.17 9.06
CA GLU A 58 8.97 -2.35 8.28
C GLU A 58 9.56 -1.01 7.79
N GLY A 59 8.87 0.11 8.02
CA GLY A 59 9.35 1.44 7.66
C GLY A 59 9.43 1.68 6.15
N LEU A 60 8.59 0.97 5.38
CA LEU A 60 8.62 1.02 3.92
C LEU A 60 7.95 2.29 3.38
N ASN A 61 8.51 2.82 2.29
CA ASN A 61 7.96 3.97 1.57
C ASN A 61 7.13 3.49 0.36
N ILE A 62 5.99 2.83 0.64
CA ILE A 62 5.09 2.26 -0.37
C ILE A 62 3.74 2.96 -0.36
N THR A 63 3.30 3.49 -1.49
CA THR A 63 1.95 4.09 -1.64
C THR A 63 1.02 3.10 -2.32
N LYS A 64 -0.29 3.21 -2.08
CA LYS A 64 -1.28 2.49 -2.90
C LYS A 64 -1.21 3.00 -4.35
N LEU A 65 -1.15 2.08 -5.31
CA LEU A 65 -1.14 2.38 -6.73
C LEU A 65 -2.56 2.33 -7.32
N TYR A 66 -3.29 1.25 -7.06
CA TYR A 66 -4.71 1.07 -7.42
C TYR A 66 -5.34 -0.08 -6.62
N ASP A 67 -6.68 -0.11 -6.60
CA ASP A 67 -7.44 -1.24 -6.06
C ASP A 67 -7.42 -2.41 -7.06
N GLY A 68 -7.31 -3.64 -6.55
CA GLY A 68 -7.09 -4.86 -7.32
C GLY A 68 -5.66 -5.41 -7.19
N PRO A 69 -5.41 -6.65 -7.64
CA PRO A 69 -4.08 -7.24 -7.65
C PRO A 69 -3.18 -6.55 -8.67
N CYS A 70 -1.87 -6.52 -8.40
CA CYS A 70 -0.92 -6.00 -9.38
C CYS A 70 -0.95 -6.84 -10.67
N VAL A 71 -1.06 -6.17 -11.81
CA VAL A 71 -1.02 -6.84 -13.10
C VAL A 71 0.42 -7.02 -13.55
N ASN A 72 0.86 -8.28 -13.67
CA ASN A 72 2.19 -8.57 -14.16
C ASN A 72 2.22 -8.43 -15.69
N LYS A 73 3.21 -7.73 -16.24
CA LYS A 73 3.32 -7.57 -17.71
C LYS A 73 3.44 -8.91 -18.43
N VAL A 74 3.96 -9.93 -17.76
CA VAL A 74 4.04 -11.31 -18.26
C VAL A 74 2.64 -11.89 -18.54
N THR A 75 1.64 -11.57 -17.72
CA THR A 75 0.26 -12.05 -17.90
C THR A 75 -0.36 -11.55 -19.20
N PHE A 76 -0.01 -10.34 -19.66
CA PHE A 76 -0.48 -9.84 -20.96
C PHE A 76 0.14 -10.60 -22.14
N ILE A 77 1.40 -11.05 -22.02
CA ILE A 77 2.11 -11.69 -23.15
C ILE A 77 1.62 -13.14 -23.37
N LEU A 78 1.16 -13.82 -22.31
CA LEU A 78 0.69 -15.22 -22.38
C LEU A 78 -0.80 -15.36 -22.76
N HIS A 79 -1.50 -14.25 -22.98
CA HIS A 79 -2.91 -14.21 -23.37
C HIS A 79 -3.10 -13.79 -24.86
N PHE A 80 -2.10 -14.08 -25.70
CA PHE A 80 -2.15 -13.95 -27.16
C PHE A 80 -1.88 -15.29 -27.84
#